data_AF-A0AAJ0FRV4-F1
#
_entry.id   AF-A0AAJ0FRV4-F1
#
_cell.length_a   1.000
_cell.length_b   1.000
_cell.length_c   1.000
_cell.angle_alpha   90.00
_cell.angle_beta   90.00
_cell.angle_gamma   90.00
#
_symmetry.space_group_name_H-M   'P 1'
#
loop_
_entity.id
_entity.type
_entity.pdbx_description
1 polymer ?
#
loop_
_entity_poly.entity_id
_entity_poly.type
_entity_poly.pdbx_seq_one_letter_code
_entity_poly.pdbx_strand_id
1 'polypeptide(L)'
;MPSVKVQLSTSANVFDLSSTEPFIITLHVLLHHDSPITFPITASKLTDGTMFRQGGLTFRDIHTGEFAKRNTINVCHDNSPIILCPENEEIFLTLYPKQKHTTEEMFTRGEALVFADDAPNEANGEIESKRPVVWKWFHTRGLHDGTTYEVGLDEGLCIKPWFRGSKEELLRKPLSERHESAMSRDVVAVQAVQTASFRVRRPDTDGALDWP
;
A
#
# COMPACT_ATOMS: atom_id res chain seq x y z
N MET A 1 24.55 3.24 -7.91
CA MET A 1 23.58 3.03 -6.81
C MET A 1 22.25 2.65 -7.45
N PRO A 2 21.55 1.60 -6.98
CA PRO A 2 20.25 1.24 -7.52
C PRO A 2 19.21 2.34 -7.29
N SER A 3 18.26 2.49 -8.22
CA SER A 3 17.05 3.30 -8.03
C SER A 3 15.85 2.63 -8.68
N VAL A 4 14.66 3.03 -8.27
CA VAL A 4 13.39 2.49 -8.75
C VAL A 4 12.54 3.62 -9.31
N LYS A 5 12.07 3.45 -10.55
CA LYS A 5 11.07 4.32 -11.16
C LYS A 5 9.71 3.66 -11.10
N VAL A 6 8.69 4.46 -10.81
CA VAL A 6 7.31 4.00 -10.71
C VAL A 6 6.43 4.80 -11.66
N GLN A 7 5.65 4.10 -12.47
CA GLN A 7 4.56 4.70 -13.25
C GLN A 7 3.23 4.30 -12.62
N LEU A 8 2.38 5.29 -12.37
CA LEU A 8 1.08 5.10 -11.73
C LEU A 8 -0.04 5.14 -12.78
N SER A 9 -1.04 4.30 -12.60
CA SER A 9 -2.31 4.36 -13.33
C SER A 9 -3.47 4.01 -12.41
N THR A 10 -4.69 4.41 -12.79
CA THR A 10 -5.92 4.05 -12.10
C THR A 10 -6.84 3.25 -13.01
N SER A 11 -7.69 2.39 -12.44
CA SER A 11 -8.67 1.60 -13.21
C SER A 11 -9.74 2.48 -13.87
N ALA A 12 -10.04 3.64 -13.29
CA ALA A 12 -10.95 4.63 -13.83
C ALA A 12 -10.47 6.06 -13.53
N ASN A 13 -11.01 7.03 -14.27
CA ASN A 13 -10.81 8.46 -14.01
C ASN A 13 -11.77 9.02 -12.94
N VAL A 14 -12.80 8.24 -12.58
CA VAL A 14 -13.74 8.56 -11.51
C VAL A 14 -13.71 7.42 -10.50
N PHE A 15 -13.46 7.77 -9.24
CA PHE A 15 -13.64 6.87 -8.11
C PHE A 15 -15.04 7.12 -7.53
N ASP A 16 -15.99 6.26 -7.92
CA ASP A 16 -17.39 6.34 -7.52
C ASP A 16 -17.67 5.46 -6.31
N LEU A 17 -17.88 6.06 -5.15
CA LEU A 17 -18.12 5.32 -3.90
C LEU A 17 -19.52 4.68 -3.87
N SER A 18 -20.44 5.06 -4.77
CA SER A 18 -21.72 4.35 -4.93
C SER A 18 -21.59 3.03 -5.70
N SER A 19 -20.46 2.83 -6.38
CA SER A 19 -20.16 1.58 -7.09
C SER A 19 -19.89 0.42 -6.13
N THR A 20 -20.08 -0.80 -6.61
CA THR A 20 -19.59 -2.02 -5.95
C THR A 20 -18.25 -2.49 -6.49
N GLU A 21 -17.82 -1.94 -7.63
CA GLU A 21 -16.56 -2.31 -8.29
C GLU A 21 -15.36 -1.71 -7.57
N PRO A 22 -14.28 -2.49 -7.30
CA PRO A 22 -13.05 -1.97 -6.73
C PRO A 22 -12.43 -0.85 -7.59
N PHE A 23 -11.86 0.15 -6.93
CA PHE A 23 -11.04 1.15 -7.60
C PHE A 23 -9.57 0.82 -7.39
N ILE A 24 -8.85 0.56 -8.49
CA ILE A 24 -7.49 0.00 -8.46
C ILE A 24 -6.50 1.08 -8.85
N ILE A 25 -5.44 1.21 -8.05
CA ILE A 25 -4.23 1.96 -8.40
C ILE A 25 -3.16 0.93 -8.75
N THR A 26 -2.68 0.97 -9.99
CA THR A 26 -1.63 0.08 -10.48
C THR A 26 -0.30 0.82 -10.47
N LEU A 27 0.72 0.18 -9.92
CA LEU A 27 2.09 0.67 -9.89
C LEU A 27 2.95 -0.22 -10.76
N HIS A 28 3.60 0.41 -11.73
CA HIS A 28 4.55 -0.23 -12.61
C HIS A 28 5.96 0.16 -12.19
N VAL A 29 6.64 -0.80 -11.58
CA VAL A 29 7.92 -0.64 -10.91
C VAL A 29 9.04 -1.11 -11.84
N LEU A 30 10.02 -0.25 -12.05
CA LEU A 30 11.18 -0.50 -12.91
C LEU A 30 12.48 -0.26 -12.13
N LEU A 31 13.31 -1.30 -12.03
CA LEU A 31 14.63 -1.20 -11.43
C LEU A 31 15.65 -0.61 -12.41
N HIS A 32 16.31 0.45 -11.98
CA HIS A 32 17.47 1.05 -12.62
C HIS A 32 18.74 0.64 -11.87
N HIS A 33 19.28 -0.52 -12.26
CA HIS A 33 20.50 -1.08 -11.72
C HIS A 33 21.02 -2.16 -12.68
N ASP A 34 22.30 -2.54 -12.59
CA ASP A 34 22.89 -3.56 -13.45
C ASP A 34 22.67 -5.00 -12.94
N SER A 35 22.20 -5.14 -11.70
CA SER A 35 21.95 -6.44 -11.08
C SER A 35 20.60 -6.46 -10.39
N PRO A 36 19.96 -7.63 -10.26
CA PRO A 36 18.76 -7.77 -9.43
C PRO A 36 19.01 -7.31 -8.00
N ILE A 37 17.95 -6.86 -7.35
CA ILE A 37 17.93 -6.62 -5.91
C ILE A 37 16.82 -7.47 -5.30
N THR A 38 17.11 -8.05 -4.14
CA THR A 38 16.15 -8.85 -3.37
C THR A 38 15.96 -8.21 -2.00
N PHE A 39 14.74 -8.04 -1.54
CA PHE A 39 14.46 -7.43 -0.24
C PHE A 39 13.21 -8.05 0.41
N PRO A 40 13.11 -8.04 1.74
CA PRO A 40 11.89 -8.40 2.45
C PRO A 40 10.75 -7.52 1.98
N ILE A 41 9.56 -8.08 1.83
CA ILE A 41 8.37 -7.32 1.42
C ILE A 41 8.09 -6.14 2.38
N THR A 42 8.46 -6.27 3.66
CA THR A 42 8.35 -5.22 4.69
C THR A 42 9.41 -4.13 4.59
N ALA A 43 10.46 -4.30 3.80
CA ALA A 43 11.53 -3.31 3.61
C ALA A 43 11.09 -2.12 2.73
N SER A 44 9.87 -2.16 2.20
CA SER A 44 9.26 -1.05 1.47
C SER A 44 7.74 -1.07 1.54
N LYS A 45 7.14 0.11 1.71
CA LYS A 45 5.69 0.29 1.57
C LYS A 45 5.18 0.09 0.15
N LEU A 46 6.08 -0.07 -0.83
CA LEU A 46 5.72 -0.51 -2.17
C LEU A 46 5.06 -1.90 -2.19
N THR A 47 5.31 -2.71 -1.18
CA THR A 47 5.03 -4.15 -1.21
C THR A 47 4.38 -4.68 0.06
N ASP A 48 4.44 -3.96 1.18
CA ASP A 48 4.00 -4.44 2.50
C ASP A 48 2.48 -4.35 2.78
N GLY A 49 1.68 -3.97 1.78
CA GLY A 49 0.22 -3.78 1.90
C GLY A 49 -0.19 -2.57 2.76
N THR A 50 0.74 -1.70 3.14
CA THR A 50 0.47 -0.45 3.87
C THR A 50 0.53 0.78 2.96
N MET A 51 0.53 0.58 1.65
CA MET A 51 0.63 1.64 0.67
C MET A 51 -0.51 2.67 0.77
N PHE A 52 -1.70 2.26 1.26
CA PHE A 52 -2.80 3.19 1.56
C PHE A 52 -2.64 4.00 2.86
N ARG A 53 -1.44 4.04 3.44
CA ARG A 53 -1.17 4.72 4.71
C ARG A 53 -0.13 5.82 4.52
N GLN A 54 0.05 6.64 5.54
CA GLN A 54 1.08 7.68 5.52
C GLN A 54 2.47 7.06 5.21
N GLY A 55 3.24 7.69 4.32
CA GLY A 55 4.52 7.16 3.82
C GLY A 55 4.42 6.26 2.57
N GLY A 56 3.22 5.98 2.06
CA GLY A 56 2.97 5.20 0.84
C GLY A 56 2.51 6.08 -0.33
N LEU A 57 1.33 5.79 -0.88
CA LEU A 57 0.69 6.66 -1.88
C LEU A 57 0.23 7.97 -1.25
N THR A 58 0.39 9.05 -2.01
CA THR A 58 -0.11 10.39 -1.69
C THR A 58 -1.23 10.76 -2.64
N PHE A 59 -2.19 11.57 -2.17
CA PHE A 59 -3.25 12.13 -3.00
C PHE A 59 -3.23 13.65 -2.86
N ARG A 60 -2.76 14.34 -3.88
CA ARG A 60 -2.67 15.80 -3.90
C ARG A 60 -3.88 16.36 -4.62
N ASP A 61 -4.67 17.19 -3.96
CA ASP A 61 -5.73 17.96 -4.62
C ASP A 61 -5.08 18.88 -5.65
N ILE A 62 -5.49 18.75 -6.91
CA ILE A 62 -4.88 19.48 -8.03
C ILE A 62 -5.21 20.98 -8.00
N HIS A 63 -6.24 21.39 -7.26
CA HIS A 63 -6.67 22.79 -7.18
C HIS A 63 -6.02 23.52 -6.02
N THR A 64 -6.01 22.90 -4.84
CA THR A 64 -5.45 23.50 -3.62
C THR A 64 -3.96 23.19 -3.44
N GLY A 65 -3.47 22.11 -4.05
CA GLY A 65 -2.12 21.59 -3.83
C GLY A 65 -1.95 20.84 -2.50
N GLU A 66 -3.01 20.76 -1.69
CA GLU A 66 -2.97 20.08 -0.38
C GLU A 66 -3.07 18.55 -0.53
N PHE A 67 -2.44 17.83 0.39
CA PHE A 67 -2.53 16.38 0.44
C PHE A 67 -3.72 15.91 1.28
N ALA A 68 -4.50 14.98 0.73
CA ALA A 68 -5.54 14.28 1.47
C ALA A 68 -4.99 13.59 2.72
N LYS A 69 -5.74 13.66 3.82
CA LYS A 69 -5.36 12.98 5.07
C LYS A 69 -5.38 11.46 4.89
N ARG A 70 -4.41 10.79 5.53
CA ARG A 70 -4.20 9.35 5.45
C ARG A 70 -4.15 8.75 6.85
N ASN A 71 -4.61 7.51 6.98
CA ASN A 71 -4.52 6.81 8.26
C ASN A 71 -3.05 6.47 8.53
N THR A 72 -2.61 6.72 9.75
CA THR A 72 -1.31 6.27 10.28
C THR A 72 -1.53 4.96 11.03
N ILE A 73 -0.62 4.01 10.87
CA ILE A 73 -0.49 2.87 11.78
C ILE A 73 0.96 2.70 12.15
N ASN A 74 1.19 2.20 13.36
CA ASN A 74 2.49 1.68 13.76
C ASN A 74 2.42 0.17 13.60
N VAL A 75 3.11 -0.36 12.59
CA VAL A 75 3.28 -1.81 12.46
C VAL A 75 4.45 -2.21 13.34
N CYS A 76 4.18 -3.00 14.37
CA CYS A 76 5.22 -3.66 15.14
C CYS A 76 5.62 -4.92 14.36
N HIS A 77 6.79 -4.88 13.72
CA HIS A 77 7.38 -6.07 13.14
C HIS A 77 8.05 -6.90 14.24
N ASP A 78 8.01 -8.22 14.10
CA ASP A 78 8.83 -9.10 14.92
C ASP A 78 10.30 -8.75 14.71
N ASN A 79 11.07 -8.66 15.80
CA ASN A 79 12.49 -8.29 15.78
C ASN A 79 13.40 -9.49 15.44
N SER A 80 12.81 -10.58 14.94
CA SER A 80 13.55 -11.74 14.47
C SER A 80 14.50 -11.34 13.32
N PRO A 81 15.75 -11.83 13.32
CA PRO A 81 16.71 -11.52 12.27
C PRO A 81 16.16 -11.86 10.88
N ILE A 82 16.37 -10.96 9.93
CA ILE A 82 15.94 -11.19 8.55
C ILE A 82 16.93 -12.15 7.88
N ILE A 83 16.46 -13.34 7.51
CA ILE A 83 17.27 -14.37 6.83
C ILE A 83 16.49 -14.91 5.65
N LEU A 84 17.11 -14.98 4.47
CA LEU A 84 16.52 -15.61 3.29
C LEU A 84 16.80 -17.12 3.28
N CYS A 85 15.76 -17.90 3.38
CA CYS A 85 15.78 -19.36 3.35
C CYS A 85 14.71 -19.91 2.37
N PRO A 86 14.83 -21.16 1.90
CA PRO A 86 13.81 -21.76 1.04
C PRO A 86 12.42 -21.78 1.68
N GLU A 87 12.34 -21.88 3.01
CA GLU A 87 11.07 -21.96 3.76
C GLU A 87 10.36 -20.61 3.91
N ASN A 88 11.01 -19.50 3.55
CA ASN A 88 10.45 -18.15 3.69
C ASN A 88 10.72 -17.27 2.45
N GLU A 89 11.03 -17.86 1.30
CA GLU A 89 11.37 -17.10 0.10
C GLU A 89 10.23 -16.23 -0.43
N GLU A 90 8.99 -16.53 -0.04
CA GLU A 90 7.76 -15.81 -0.39
C GLU A 90 7.66 -14.45 0.29
N ILE A 91 8.27 -14.26 1.46
CA ILE A 91 8.30 -12.96 2.15
C ILE A 91 9.37 -12.02 1.58
N PHE A 92 10.09 -12.45 0.54
CA PHE A 92 11.07 -11.64 -0.20
C PHE A 92 10.62 -11.39 -1.64
N LEU A 93 10.86 -10.17 -2.11
CA LEU A 93 10.66 -9.77 -3.49
C LEU A 93 12.00 -9.57 -4.18
N THR A 94 12.11 -10.06 -5.42
CA THR A 94 13.21 -9.71 -6.33
C THR A 94 12.72 -8.71 -7.37
N LEU A 95 13.42 -7.59 -7.53
CA LEU A 95 13.30 -6.73 -8.70
C LEU A 95 14.45 -7.03 -9.67
N TYR A 96 14.12 -7.28 -10.93
CA TYR A 96 15.08 -7.55 -11.99
C TYR A 96 15.29 -6.30 -12.86
N PRO A 97 16.54 -6.00 -13.29
CA PRO A 97 16.79 -4.94 -14.24
C PRO A 97 16.00 -5.12 -15.52
N LYS A 98 15.44 -4.03 -16.05
CA LYS A 98 14.67 -4.00 -17.30
C LYS A 98 13.38 -4.86 -17.31
N GLN A 99 13.06 -5.54 -16.20
CA GLN A 99 11.80 -6.24 -16.04
C GLN A 99 10.82 -5.34 -15.29
N LYS A 100 9.63 -5.21 -15.86
CA LYS A 100 8.52 -4.51 -15.22
C LYS A 100 7.92 -5.40 -14.15
N HIS A 101 7.92 -4.91 -12.91
CA HIS A 101 7.14 -5.49 -11.82
C HIS A 101 5.85 -4.69 -11.64
N THR A 102 4.73 -5.36 -11.44
CA THR A 102 3.43 -4.70 -11.25
C THR A 102 2.91 -5.06 -9.88
N THR A 103 2.52 -4.04 -9.12
CA THR A 103 1.76 -4.19 -7.88
C THR A 103 0.48 -3.36 -8.00
N GLU A 104 -0.57 -3.80 -7.33
CA GLU A 104 -1.89 -3.17 -7.37
C GLU A 104 -2.37 -2.94 -5.95
N GLU A 105 -2.95 -1.76 -5.75
CA GLU A 105 -3.59 -1.39 -4.49
C GLU A 105 -5.04 -1.04 -4.77
N MET A 106 -5.93 -1.71 -4.05
CA MET A 106 -7.36 -1.67 -4.33
C MET A 106 -8.08 -0.96 -3.19
N PHE A 107 -8.77 0.13 -3.52
CA PHE A 107 -9.87 0.54 -2.67
C PHE A 107 -10.95 -0.52 -2.80
N THR A 108 -11.36 -1.05 -1.66
CA THR A 108 -12.44 -2.02 -1.56
C THR A 108 -13.43 -1.56 -0.51
N ARG A 109 -14.67 -2.00 -0.70
CA ARG A 109 -15.73 -1.87 0.28
C ARG A 109 -15.68 -3.09 1.19
N GLY A 110 -15.81 -2.87 2.49
CA GLY A 110 -15.97 -3.96 3.45
C GLY A 110 -17.17 -3.75 4.35
N GLU A 111 -17.60 -4.86 4.96
CA GLU A 111 -18.57 -4.83 6.04
C GLU A 111 -17.92 -4.18 7.26
N ALA A 112 -18.54 -3.12 7.76
CA ALA A 112 -18.20 -2.52 9.03
C ALA A 112 -19.34 -2.78 10.00
N LEU A 113 -19.01 -3.42 11.12
CA LEU A 113 -19.92 -3.47 12.26
C LEU A 113 -20.11 -2.05 12.78
N VAL A 114 -21.36 -1.63 12.94
CA VAL A 114 -21.68 -0.42 13.69
C VAL A 114 -21.33 -0.70 15.15
N PHE A 115 -20.13 -0.29 15.57
CA PHE A 115 -19.83 -0.11 16.98
C PHE A 115 -20.60 1.12 17.40
N ALA A 116 -21.76 0.88 18.01
CA ALA A 116 -22.58 1.94 18.54
C ALA A 116 -21.85 2.52 19.76
N ASP A 117 -21.07 3.58 19.54
CA ASP A 117 -20.67 4.50 20.61
C ASP A 117 -21.90 5.22 21.22
N ASP A 118 -23.10 5.01 20.64
CA ASP A 118 -24.42 5.46 21.12
C ASP A 118 -25.37 4.31 21.55
N ALA A 119 -24.93 3.04 21.63
CA ALA A 119 -25.80 2.01 22.17
C ALA A 119 -25.85 2.12 23.70
N PRO A 120 -27.03 2.25 24.33
CA PRO A 120 -27.12 2.15 25.77
C PRO A 120 -26.54 0.82 26.20
N ASN A 121 -25.69 0.85 27.23
CA ASN A 121 -25.10 -0.32 27.88
C ASN A 121 -26.21 -1.26 28.37
N GLU A 122 -26.75 -2.08 27.49
CA GLU A 122 -27.61 -3.20 27.87
C GLU A 122 -26.94 -4.50 27.47
N ALA A 123 -26.89 -5.35 28.48
CA ALA A 123 -26.14 -6.56 28.60
C ALA A 123 -26.52 -7.62 27.56
N ASN A 124 -25.65 -8.63 27.49
CA ASN A 124 -25.91 -10.00 27.04
C ASN A 124 -25.80 -10.25 25.53
N GLY A 125 -24.68 -10.86 25.12
CA GLY A 125 -24.57 -12.20 24.51
C GLY A 125 -25.41 -12.63 23.29
N GLU A 126 -26.49 -11.93 22.92
CA GLU A 126 -27.41 -12.34 21.85
C GLU A 126 -27.59 -11.26 20.75
N ILE A 127 -26.89 -10.12 20.83
CA ILE A 127 -27.08 -8.95 19.94
C ILE A 127 -26.15 -8.96 18.71
N GLU A 128 -25.20 -9.89 18.57
CA GLU A 128 -24.28 -9.90 17.41
C GLU A 128 -25.01 -10.13 16.06
N SER A 129 -26.13 -10.85 16.06
CA SER A 129 -26.88 -11.20 14.84
C SER A 129 -27.86 -10.12 14.34
N LYS A 130 -28.04 -9.02 15.08
CA LYS A 130 -28.97 -7.92 14.75
C LYS A 130 -28.31 -6.57 14.54
N ARG A 131 -26.98 -6.48 14.61
CA ARG A 131 -26.30 -5.20 14.36
C ARG A 131 -26.44 -4.85 12.88
N PRO A 132 -26.89 -3.63 12.53
CA PRO A 132 -26.89 -3.19 11.16
C PRO A 132 -25.45 -3.28 10.62
N VAL A 133 -25.29 -3.98 9.51
CA VAL A 133 -24.01 -4.02 8.77
C VAL A 133 -24.02 -2.82 7.83
N VAL A 134 -23.05 -1.92 8.01
CA VAL A 134 -22.86 -0.79 7.09
C VAL A 134 -21.69 -1.09 6.19
N TRP A 135 -21.85 -0.78 4.91
CA TRP A 135 -20.78 -0.90 3.95
C TRP A 135 -19.93 0.36 3.95
N LYS A 136 -18.64 0.20 4.26
CA LYS A 136 -17.69 1.32 4.29
C LYS A 136 -16.58 1.10 3.29
N TRP A 137 -16.20 2.18 2.63
CA TRP A 137 -14.98 2.23 1.85
C TRP A 137 -13.81 2.54 2.77
N PHE A 138 -12.84 1.64 2.81
CA PHE A 138 -11.64 1.87 3.61
C PHE A 138 -10.71 2.88 2.91
N HIS A 139 -9.90 3.59 3.69
CA HIS A 139 -8.88 4.53 3.20
C HIS A 139 -9.40 5.77 2.43
N THR A 140 -10.71 6.04 2.44
CA THR A 140 -11.32 7.17 1.71
C THR A 140 -11.61 8.40 2.56
N ARG A 141 -11.44 8.36 3.89
CA ARG A 141 -11.82 9.43 4.84
C ARG A 141 -11.28 10.82 4.48
N GLY A 142 -10.09 10.91 3.90
CA GLY A 142 -9.47 12.19 3.49
C GLY A 142 -9.81 12.66 2.08
N LEU A 143 -10.60 11.90 1.32
CA LEU A 143 -10.95 12.18 -0.07
C LEU A 143 -12.32 12.85 -0.14
N HIS A 144 -12.39 14.09 -0.62
CA HIS A 144 -13.61 14.89 -0.64
C HIS A 144 -14.41 14.72 -1.93
N ASP A 145 -15.74 14.83 -1.83
CA ASP A 145 -16.62 14.74 -2.99
C ASP A 145 -16.29 15.81 -4.04
N GLY A 146 -16.43 15.44 -5.31
CA GLY A 146 -16.17 16.31 -6.46
C GLY A 146 -14.70 16.68 -6.68
N THR A 147 -13.81 16.39 -5.74
CA THR A 147 -12.39 16.77 -5.78
C THR A 147 -11.60 15.84 -6.70
N THR A 148 -10.64 16.40 -7.44
CA THR A 148 -9.72 15.63 -8.29
C THR A 148 -8.37 15.56 -7.62
N TYR A 149 -7.89 14.33 -7.41
CA TYR A 149 -6.60 14.07 -6.78
C TYR A 149 -5.61 13.54 -7.80
N GLU A 150 -4.39 14.07 -7.75
CA GLU A 150 -3.22 13.45 -8.36
C GLU A 150 -2.63 12.41 -7.39
N VAL A 151 -2.42 11.20 -7.91
CA VAL A 151 -1.76 10.10 -7.21
C VAL A 151 -0.26 10.25 -7.36
N GLY A 152 0.43 10.29 -6.22
CA GLY A 152 1.88 10.31 -6.13
C GLY A 152 2.41 9.30 -5.13
N LEU A 153 3.71 9.38 -4.86
CA LEU A 153 4.38 8.62 -3.82
C LEU A 153 4.95 9.60 -2.79
N ASP A 154 5.00 9.16 -1.54
CA ASP A 154 5.65 9.91 -0.46
C ASP A 154 7.15 10.08 -0.76
N GLU A 155 7.69 11.27 -0.49
CA GLU A 155 9.10 11.59 -0.77
C GLU A 155 10.08 10.74 0.06
N GLY A 156 9.66 10.25 1.23
CA GLY A 156 10.44 9.38 2.09
C GLY A 156 10.42 7.90 1.67
N LEU A 157 9.64 7.54 0.65
CA LEU A 157 9.50 6.17 0.19
C LEU A 157 10.83 5.66 -0.38
N CYS A 158 11.33 4.57 0.20
CA CYS A 158 12.55 3.92 -0.24
C CYS A 158 12.49 2.41 -0.02
N ILE A 159 13.51 1.70 -0.50
CA ILE A 159 13.73 0.29 -0.17
C ILE A 159 15.01 0.22 0.66
N LYS A 160 14.89 -0.30 1.88
CA LYS A 160 16.02 -0.65 2.76
C LYS A 160 15.52 -1.55 3.91
N PRO A 161 16.26 -2.59 4.31
CA PRO A 161 17.51 -3.10 3.71
C PRO A 161 17.27 -3.97 2.45
N TRP A 162 18.32 -4.26 1.67
CA TRP A 162 18.24 -5.12 0.47
C TRP A 162 19.52 -5.91 0.18
N PHE A 163 19.40 -7.05 -0.51
CA PHE A 163 20.51 -7.86 -1.04
C PHE A 163 20.76 -7.56 -2.52
N ARG A 164 22.04 -7.59 -2.94
CA ARG A 164 22.40 -7.65 -4.35
C ARG A 164 22.33 -9.09 -4.85
N GLY A 165 21.58 -9.31 -5.94
CA GLY A 165 21.35 -10.63 -6.52
C GLY A 165 19.88 -11.05 -6.45
N SER A 166 19.51 -12.07 -7.22
CA SER A 166 18.16 -12.64 -7.19
C SER A 166 17.96 -13.62 -6.02
N LYS A 167 16.72 -13.91 -5.64
CA LYS A 167 16.41 -14.95 -4.64
C LYS A 167 17.07 -16.29 -4.98
N GLU A 168 17.00 -16.71 -6.23
CA GLU A 168 17.52 -18.00 -6.71
C GLU A 168 19.05 -18.04 -6.63
N GLU A 169 19.72 -16.94 -6.95
CA GLU A 169 21.18 -16.81 -6.77
C GLU A 169 21.55 -16.84 -5.29
N LEU A 170 20.84 -16.08 -4.47
CA LEU A 170 21.11 -15.97 -3.05
C LEU A 170 20.92 -17.31 -2.35
N LEU A 171 19.83 -18.04 -2.62
CA LEU A 171 19.52 -19.33 -1.97
C LEU A 171 20.61 -20.40 -2.19
N ARG A 172 21.43 -20.27 -3.23
CA ARG A 172 22.59 -21.16 -3.49
C ARG A 172 23.84 -20.79 -2.67
N LYS A 173 23.85 -19.63 -2.02
CA LYS A 173 24.96 -19.15 -1.20
C LYS A 173 24.88 -19.66 0.24
N PRO A 174 25.98 -19.61 1.02
CA PRO A 174 25.96 -19.89 2.44
C PRO A 174 25.01 -18.97 3.22
N LEU A 175 24.49 -19.42 4.36
CA LEU A 175 23.58 -18.63 5.21
C LEU A 175 24.16 -17.28 5.64
N SER A 176 25.47 -17.18 5.83
CA SER A 176 26.16 -15.93 6.19
C SER A 176 26.02 -14.84 5.13
N GLU A 177 25.80 -15.19 3.85
CA GLU A 177 25.56 -14.24 2.76
C GLU A 177 24.07 -13.94 2.52
N ARG A 178 23.19 -14.60 3.28
CA ARG A 178 21.73 -14.46 3.21
C ARG A 178 21.12 -13.94 4.51
N HIS A 179 21.97 -13.51 5.43
CA HIS A 179 21.61 -12.92 6.72
C HIS A 179 21.52 -11.39 6.60
N GLU A 180 20.73 -10.74 7.46
CA GLU A 180 20.55 -9.28 7.47
C GLU A 180 21.85 -8.47 7.50
N SER A 181 22.89 -9.03 8.10
CA SER A 181 24.22 -8.41 8.20
C SER A 181 24.94 -8.33 6.85
N ALA A 182 24.57 -9.17 5.89
CA ALA A 182 25.07 -9.14 4.51
C ALA A 182 24.22 -8.24 3.59
N MET A 183 23.08 -7.72 4.07
CA MET A 183 22.27 -6.78 3.30
C MET A 183 22.95 -5.42 3.20
N SER A 184 22.81 -4.77 2.06
CA SER A 184 23.16 -3.37 1.91
C SER A 184 22.23 -2.49 2.75
N ARG A 185 22.84 -1.49 3.39
CA ARG A 185 22.17 -0.41 4.12
C ARG A 185 21.98 0.83 3.23
N ASP A 186 22.46 0.80 1.99
CA ASP A 186 22.29 1.88 1.03
C ASP A 186 20.82 2.08 0.70
N VAL A 187 20.41 3.33 0.51
CA VAL A 187 19.02 3.66 0.16
C VAL A 187 18.80 3.42 -1.32
N VAL A 188 17.84 2.57 -1.66
CA VAL A 188 17.28 2.54 -3.02
C VAL A 188 16.20 3.60 -3.11
N ALA A 189 16.48 4.70 -3.82
CA ALA A 189 15.51 5.75 -4.03
C ALA A 189 14.34 5.26 -4.90
N VAL A 190 13.12 5.58 -4.48
CA VAL A 190 11.90 5.31 -5.24
C VAL A 190 11.34 6.63 -5.74
N GLN A 191 11.04 6.71 -7.04
CA GLN A 191 10.52 7.94 -7.64
C GLN A 191 9.32 7.64 -8.54
N ALA A 192 8.23 8.38 -8.34
CA ALA A 192 7.14 8.45 -9.30
C ALA A 192 7.60 9.27 -10.51
N VAL A 193 7.65 8.65 -11.69
CA VAL A 193 8.00 9.34 -12.95
C VAL A 193 6.78 9.60 -13.83
N GLN A 194 5.66 8.97 -13.49
CA GLN A 194 4.36 9.24 -14.07
C GLN A 194 3.32 9.12 -12.97
N THR A 195 2.53 10.19 -12.80
CA THR A 195 1.39 10.23 -11.89
C THR A 195 0.10 9.88 -12.65
N ALA A 196 -0.95 9.58 -11.88
CA ALA A 196 -2.30 9.41 -12.39
C ALA A 196 -3.24 10.37 -11.65
N SER A 197 -4.43 10.61 -12.17
CA SER A 197 -5.42 11.45 -11.49
C SER A 197 -6.80 10.83 -11.55
N PHE A 198 -7.58 11.03 -10.49
CA PHE A 198 -8.98 10.61 -10.46
C PHE A 198 -9.84 11.63 -9.72
N ARG A 199 -11.11 11.71 -10.12
CA ARG A 199 -12.13 12.51 -9.44
C ARG A 199 -12.94 11.64 -8.50
N VAL A 200 -13.18 12.12 -7.30
CA VAL A 200 -14.00 11.42 -6.30
C VAL A 200 -15.47 11.77 -6.52
N ARG A 201 -16.34 10.76 -6.43
CA ARG A 201 -17.79 10.93 -6.34
C ARG A 201 -18.28 10.18 -5.11
N ARG A 202 -18.92 10.91 -4.19
CA ARG A 202 -19.52 10.34 -2.99
C ARG A 202 -21.03 10.54 -3.02
N PRO A 203 -21.82 9.54 -2.58
CA PRO A 203 -23.23 9.74 -2.28
C PRO A 203 -23.45 10.44 -0.93
N ASP A 204 -22.42 10.53 -0.09
CA ASP A 204 -22.50 10.92 1.32
C ASP A 204 -21.22 11.68 1.79
N THR A 205 -21.24 12.30 2.97
CA THR A 205 -20.12 13.14 3.45
C THR A 205 -19.02 12.37 4.20
N ASP A 206 -19.28 11.20 4.78
CA ASP A 206 -18.34 10.49 5.66
C ASP A 206 -17.74 9.21 5.05
N GLY A 207 -18.23 8.79 3.89
CA GLY A 207 -17.83 7.60 3.11
C GLY A 207 -18.65 6.36 3.48
N ALA A 208 -19.68 6.51 4.31
CA ALA A 208 -20.67 5.49 4.57
C ALA A 208 -21.73 5.51 3.47
N LEU A 209 -21.93 4.38 2.81
CA LEU A 209 -23.16 4.21 2.05
C LEU A 209 -24.29 4.05 3.09
N ASP A 210 -24.87 5.17 3.52
CA ASP A 210 -26.07 5.19 4.35
C ASP A 210 -27.10 4.25 3.73
N TRP A 211 -27.47 3.21 4.48
CA TRP A 211 -28.64 2.41 4.15
C TRP A 211 -29.86 3.09 4.82
N PRO A 212 -31.02 3.17 4.14
CA PRO A 212 -32.22 3.86 4.65
C PRO A 212 -32.77 3.38 6.00
#